data_AF-A0A2E2NB63-F1
#
_entry.id   AF-A0A2E2NB63-F1
#
_cell.length_a   1.000
_cell.length_b   1.000
_cell.length_c   1.000
_cell.angle_alpha   90.00
_cell.angle_beta   90.00
_cell.angle_gamma   90.00
#
_symmetry.space_group_name_H-M   'P 1'
#
loop_
_entity.id
_entity.type
_entity.pdbx_description
1 polymer ?
#
loop_
_entity_poly.entity_id
_entity_poly.type
_entity_poly.pdbx_seq_one_letter_code
_entity_poly.pdbx_strand_id
1 'polypeptide(L)'
;VAGGRGRRIERVDLNHRAPPLNLRRRFNAVANARSEGRKARADAESERAKMLNEVAGNAAPSLIEAIDRYEAAIETADGTADGVLSRIDSIMANEDSAGAPLASGAVSEIMSRAENLRFATASNAEADAKLFTAKLDQFRASPALMYRRDRDDALSTFLGKRFVQSVVLPVGGDAQLIINEDPDIQRDLDLQRYKSQAEQAIEDRERARRLDRYQTQRGIQREEN
;
A
#
# COMPACT_ATOMS: atom_id res chain seq x y z
N VAL A 1 26.04 49.65 -76.52
CA VAL A 1 25.04 48.55 -76.40
C VAL A 1 25.32 47.82 -75.09
N ALA A 2 24.28 47.62 -74.29
CA ALA A 2 24.32 47.40 -72.85
C ALA A 2 24.70 45.98 -72.43
N GLY A 3 25.64 45.86 -71.48
CA GLY A 3 25.96 44.60 -70.81
C GLY A 3 25.17 44.46 -69.50
N GLY A 4 23.98 43.86 -69.57
CA GLY A 4 23.18 43.51 -68.39
C GLY A 4 23.35 42.03 -68.03
N ARG A 5 24.12 41.72 -66.97
CA ARG A 5 24.15 40.37 -66.40
C ARG A 5 22.96 40.18 -65.46
N GLY A 6 22.01 39.32 -65.83
CA GLY A 6 20.90 38.91 -64.96
C GLY A 6 21.42 38.07 -63.79
N ARG A 7 21.46 38.65 -62.59
CA ARG A 7 21.72 37.89 -61.36
C ARG A 7 20.39 37.31 -60.86
N ARG A 8 20.25 35.99 -60.91
CA ARG A 8 19.14 35.24 -60.31
C ARG A 8 19.46 35.07 -58.82
N ILE A 9 18.68 35.70 -57.94
CA ILE A 9 18.81 35.55 -56.48
C ILE A 9 18.12 34.23 -56.11
N GLU A 10 18.90 33.22 -55.74
CA GLU A 10 18.38 31.88 -55.39
C GLU A 10 17.89 31.79 -53.95
N ARG A 11 18.43 32.60 -53.03
CA ARG A 11 17.97 32.65 -51.64
C ARG A 11 18.47 33.93 -50.95
N VAL A 12 17.59 34.56 -50.18
CA VAL A 12 17.93 35.67 -49.27
C VAL A 12 17.79 35.13 -47.86
N ASP A 13 18.92 34.85 -47.21
CA ASP A 13 18.96 34.43 -45.82
C ASP A 13 19.25 35.64 -44.92
N LEU A 14 18.36 35.89 -43.96
CA LEU A 14 18.49 36.97 -42.99
C LEU A 14 19.42 36.52 -41.87
N ASN A 15 20.72 36.79 -42.02
CA ASN A 15 21.75 36.23 -41.13
C ASN A 15 21.66 36.70 -39.67
N HIS A 16 21.15 37.91 -39.36
CA HIS A 16 21.07 38.39 -37.97
C HIS A 16 19.79 39.20 -37.68
N ARG A 17 18.83 38.57 -37.01
CA ARG A 17 17.73 39.27 -36.30
C ARG A 17 18.13 39.47 -34.84
N ALA A 18 18.74 40.61 -34.52
CA ALA A 18 18.96 41.03 -33.14
C ALA A 18 17.88 42.07 -32.74
N PRO A 19 17.24 41.93 -31.57
CA PRO A 19 16.30 42.94 -31.09
C PRO A 19 17.03 44.27 -30.82
N PRO A 20 16.36 45.42 -31.03
CA PRO A 20 16.96 46.73 -30.77
C PRO A 20 17.37 46.85 -29.29
N LEU A 21 18.46 47.56 -29.01
CA LEU A 21 19.14 47.56 -27.70
C LEU A 21 18.22 47.85 -26.51
N ASN A 22 17.25 48.75 -26.69
CA ASN A 22 16.24 49.10 -25.69
C ASN A 22 15.25 47.96 -25.36
N LEU A 23 15.01 47.03 -26.30
CA LEU A 23 14.10 45.90 -26.12
C LEU A 23 14.80 44.59 -25.77
N ARG A 24 16.13 44.49 -25.91
CA ARG A 24 16.90 43.26 -25.63
C ARG A 24 16.60 42.69 -24.24
N ARG A 25 16.57 43.55 -23.20
CA ARG A 25 16.27 43.11 -21.83
C ARG A 25 14.88 42.52 -21.69
N ARG A 26 13.85 43.16 -22.28
CA ARG A 26 12.45 42.70 -22.22
C ARG A 26 12.25 41.43 -23.04
N PHE A 27 12.86 41.36 -24.22
CA PHE A 27 12.83 40.18 -25.08
C PHE A 27 13.47 38.97 -24.39
N ASN A 28 14.66 39.15 -23.81
CA ASN A 28 15.34 38.11 -23.05
C ASN A 28 14.53 37.68 -21.82
N ALA A 29 13.89 38.61 -21.10
CA ALA A 29 13.04 38.28 -19.97
C ALA A 29 11.84 37.40 -20.37
N VAL A 30 11.15 37.71 -21.46
CA VAL A 30 10.03 36.88 -21.97
C VAL A 30 10.54 35.52 -22.49
N ALA A 31 11.68 35.50 -23.18
CA ALA A 31 12.28 34.26 -23.66
C ALA A 31 12.66 33.33 -22.49
N ASN A 32 13.28 33.89 -21.44
CA ASN A 32 13.62 33.16 -20.21
C ASN A 32 12.36 32.66 -19.50
N ALA A 33 11.37 33.52 -19.26
CA ALA A 33 10.10 33.14 -18.63
C ALA A 33 9.36 32.04 -19.41
N ARG A 34 9.39 32.08 -20.75
CA ARG A 34 8.84 31.00 -21.60
C ARG A 34 9.65 29.70 -21.49
N SER A 35 10.96 29.80 -21.35
CA SER A 35 11.83 28.64 -21.16
C SER A 35 11.59 28.00 -19.81
N GLU A 36 11.57 28.80 -18.74
CA GLU A 36 11.28 28.38 -17.37
C GLU A 36 9.88 27.78 -17.26
N GLY A 37 8.86 28.42 -17.85
CA GLY A 37 7.49 27.89 -17.86
C GLY A 37 7.37 26.55 -18.60
N ARG A 38 8.11 26.35 -19.70
CA ARG A 38 8.17 25.06 -20.39
C ARG A 38 8.85 24.00 -19.53
N LYS A 39 9.95 24.35 -18.87
CA LYS A 39 10.65 23.44 -17.95
C LYS A 39 9.75 23.03 -16.78
N ALA A 40 9.10 24.00 -16.12
CA ALA A 40 8.21 23.72 -15.00
C ALA A 40 7.04 22.79 -15.38
N ARG A 41 6.48 22.94 -16.58
CA ARG A 41 5.44 22.02 -17.09
C ARG A 41 5.98 20.63 -17.35
N ALA A 42 7.14 20.52 -18.01
CA ALA A 42 7.76 19.22 -18.27
C ALA A 42 8.12 18.49 -16.97
N ASP A 43 8.65 19.22 -15.98
CA ASP A 43 8.98 18.66 -14.66
C ASP A 43 7.70 18.15 -13.95
N ALA A 44 6.61 18.93 -13.97
CA ALA A 44 5.33 18.53 -13.38
C ALA A 44 4.67 17.33 -14.11
N GLU A 45 4.75 17.29 -15.44
CA GLU A 45 4.26 16.15 -16.23
C GLU A 45 5.06 14.88 -15.93
N SER A 46 6.38 15.01 -15.78
CA SER A 46 7.26 13.89 -15.41
C SER A 46 6.96 13.37 -14.02
N GLU A 47 6.79 14.25 -13.03
CA GLU A 47 6.45 13.87 -11.66
C GLU A 47 5.07 13.22 -11.58
N ARG A 48 4.07 13.77 -12.28
CA ARG A 48 2.75 13.16 -12.41
C ARG A 48 2.84 11.75 -12.98
N ALA A 49 3.54 11.56 -14.11
CA ALA A 49 3.68 10.25 -14.73
C ALA A 49 4.36 9.25 -13.79
N LYS A 50 5.40 9.69 -13.07
CA LYS A 50 6.08 8.87 -12.07
C LYS A 50 5.13 8.43 -10.95
N MET A 51 4.40 9.37 -10.34
CA MET A 51 3.46 9.08 -9.26
C MET A 51 2.33 8.14 -9.71
N LEU A 52 1.77 8.37 -10.90
CA LEU A 52 0.72 7.51 -11.45
C LEU A 52 1.22 6.08 -11.71
N ASN A 53 2.45 5.96 -12.22
CA ASN A 53 3.07 4.65 -12.43
C ASN A 53 3.38 3.94 -11.10
N GLU A 54 3.79 4.66 -10.06
CA GLU A 54 4.03 4.10 -8.72
C GLU A 54 2.73 3.61 -8.06
N VAL A 55 1.62 4.33 -8.25
CA VAL A 55 0.33 4.01 -7.62
C VAL A 55 -0.39 2.87 -8.32
N ALA A 56 -0.55 2.96 -9.64
CA ALA A 56 -1.44 2.08 -10.42
C ALA A 56 -0.77 1.48 -11.67
N GLY A 57 0.48 1.85 -11.97
CA GLY A 57 1.19 1.39 -13.15
C GLY A 57 0.47 1.71 -14.45
N ASN A 58 0.40 0.73 -15.34
CA ASN A 58 -0.22 0.88 -16.66
C ASN A 58 -1.74 1.10 -16.60
N ALA A 59 -2.39 0.74 -15.49
CA ALA A 59 -3.83 0.95 -15.31
C ALA A 59 -4.18 2.40 -14.94
N ALA A 60 -3.20 3.23 -14.58
CA ALA A 60 -3.46 4.58 -14.08
C ALA A 60 -4.35 5.43 -15.00
N PRO A 61 -4.15 5.48 -16.34
CA PRO A 61 -5.02 6.26 -17.22
C PRO A 61 -6.47 5.76 -17.22
N SER A 62 -6.67 4.44 -17.26
CA SER A 62 -8.00 3.81 -17.27
C SER A 62 -8.72 3.98 -15.94
N LEU A 63 -8.00 3.94 -14.82
CA LEU A 63 -8.56 4.17 -13.50
C LEU A 63 -9.00 5.62 -13.31
N ILE A 64 -8.17 6.59 -13.73
CA ILE A 64 -8.55 8.02 -13.66
C ILE A 64 -9.82 8.26 -14.47
N GLU A 65 -9.88 7.75 -15.71
CA GLU A 65 -11.08 7.92 -16.55
C GLU A 65 -12.32 7.28 -15.91
N ALA A 66 -12.18 6.10 -15.29
CA ALA A 66 -13.29 5.45 -14.61
C ALA A 66 -13.72 6.22 -13.35
N ILE A 67 -12.77 6.77 -12.59
CA ILE A 67 -13.04 7.62 -11.42
C ILE A 67 -13.75 8.90 -11.83
N ASP A 68 -13.28 9.60 -12.87
CA ASP A 68 -13.92 10.83 -13.38
C ASP A 68 -15.37 10.56 -13.79
N ARG A 69 -15.64 9.41 -14.43
CA ARG A 69 -17.01 8.99 -14.79
C ARG A 69 -17.86 8.66 -13.56
N TYR A 70 -17.26 8.05 -12.55
CA TYR A 70 -17.95 7.73 -11.30
C TYR A 70 -18.33 9.00 -10.55
N GLU A 71 -17.40 9.95 -10.42
CA GLU A 71 -17.64 11.26 -9.81
C GLU A 71 -18.76 12.00 -10.55
N ALA A 72 -18.70 12.05 -11.89
CA ALA A 72 -19.76 12.65 -12.69
C ALA A 72 -21.12 11.97 -12.48
N ALA A 73 -21.17 10.64 -12.42
CA ALA A 73 -22.41 9.88 -12.21
C ALA A 73 -23.03 10.10 -10.82
N ILE A 74 -22.20 10.35 -9.80
CA ILE A 74 -22.67 10.74 -8.46
C ILE A 74 -23.24 12.15 -8.47
N GLU A 75 -22.55 13.09 -9.12
CA GLU A 75 -22.99 14.49 -9.19
C GLU A 75 -24.32 14.64 -9.93
N THR A 76 -24.54 13.87 -11.00
CA THR A 76 -25.79 13.90 -11.77
C THR A 76 -26.89 13.01 -11.20
N ALA A 77 -26.56 12.15 -10.22
CA ALA A 77 -27.46 11.15 -9.64
C ALA A 77 -28.12 10.22 -10.68
N ASP A 78 -27.42 9.93 -11.78
CA ASP A 78 -27.94 9.22 -12.96
C ASP A 78 -28.13 7.70 -12.74
N GLY A 79 -27.92 7.18 -11.52
CA GLY A 79 -28.09 5.76 -11.17
C GLY A 79 -27.10 4.81 -11.85
N THR A 80 -26.16 5.32 -12.64
CA THR A 80 -25.10 4.54 -13.32
C THR A 80 -23.85 4.36 -12.46
N ALA A 81 -23.77 5.04 -11.31
CA ALA A 81 -22.60 5.05 -10.43
C ALA A 81 -22.18 3.65 -9.99
N ASP A 82 -23.11 2.77 -9.63
CA ASP A 82 -22.81 1.40 -9.19
C ASP A 82 -22.13 0.57 -10.29
N GLY A 83 -22.55 0.74 -11.54
CA GLY A 83 -21.94 0.05 -12.68
C GLY A 83 -20.51 0.54 -12.97
N VAL A 84 -20.26 1.84 -12.80
CA VAL A 84 -18.91 2.41 -12.94
C VAL A 84 -18.01 1.97 -11.80
N LEU A 85 -18.53 1.94 -10.56
CA LEU A 85 -17.79 1.47 -9.40
C LEU A 85 -17.39 0.00 -9.56
N SER A 86 -18.32 -0.85 -10.00
CA SER A 86 -18.03 -2.25 -10.32
C SER A 86 -16.91 -2.40 -11.35
N ARG A 87 -16.86 -1.50 -12.35
CA ARG A 87 -15.76 -1.47 -13.32
C ARG A 87 -14.42 -1.08 -12.68
N ILE A 88 -14.41 -0.09 -11.78
CA ILE A 88 -13.20 0.32 -11.04
C ILE A 88 -12.67 -0.88 -10.23
N ASP A 89 -13.56 -1.57 -9.52
CA ASP A 89 -13.21 -2.76 -8.74
C ASP A 89 -12.59 -3.85 -9.60
N SER A 90 -13.17 -4.17 -10.76
CA SER A 90 -12.61 -5.17 -11.67
C SER A 90 -11.23 -4.80 -12.20
N ILE A 91 -10.95 -3.50 -12.44
CA ILE A 91 -9.62 -3.03 -12.87
C ILE A 91 -8.62 -3.19 -11.72
N MET A 92 -8.99 -2.78 -10.49
CA MET A 92 -8.11 -2.91 -9.32
C MET A 92 -7.83 -4.38 -8.96
N ALA A 93 -8.83 -5.25 -9.08
CA ALA A 93 -8.73 -6.67 -8.81
C ALA A 93 -8.09 -7.49 -9.95
N ASN A 94 -7.79 -6.86 -11.09
CA ASN A 94 -7.26 -7.53 -12.29
C ASN A 94 -8.13 -8.69 -12.79
N GLU A 95 -9.44 -8.67 -12.53
CA GLU A 95 -10.37 -9.76 -12.87
C GLU A 95 -10.64 -9.82 -14.39
N ASP A 96 -10.51 -8.69 -15.09
CA ASP A 96 -10.87 -8.55 -16.49
C ASP A 96 -9.63 -8.41 -17.39
N SER A 97 -8.71 -9.38 -17.29
CA SER A 97 -7.40 -9.36 -17.96
C SER A 97 -7.45 -9.56 -19.49
N ALA A 98 -8.65 -9.60 -20.09
CA ALA A 98 -8.83 -9.72 -21.53
C ALA A 98 -8.63 -8.36 -22.22
N GLY A 99 -7.38 -7.87 -22.22
CA GLY A 99 -6.96 -6.67 -22.95
C GLY A 99 -7.01 -5.36 -22.16
N ALA A 100 -7.46 -5.37 -20.90
CA ALA A 100 -7.36 -4.22 -20.01
C ALA A 100 -5.96 -4.13 -19.38
N PRO A 101 -5.41 -2.92 -19.16
CA PRO A 101 -4.15 -2.75 -18.45
C PRO A 101 -4.30 -3.22 -17.00
N LEU A 102 -3.35 -4.05 -16.55
CA LEU A 102 -3.34 -4.58 -15.19
C LEU A 102 -2.91 -3.50 -14.19
N ALA A 103 -3.62 -3.39 -13.08
CA ALA A 103 -3.27 -2.56 -11.94
C ALA A 103 -2.04 -3.16 -11.23
N SER A 104 -1.02 -2.32 -11.04
CA SER A 104 0.21 -2.66 -10.31
C SER A 104 0.60 -1.56 -9.33
N GLY A 105 1.72 -1.71 -8.63
CA GLY A 105 2.17 -0.71 -7.65
C GLY A 105 1.36 -0.76 -6.36
N ALA A 106 1.11 0.41 -5.77
CA ALA A 106 0.41 0.53 -4.48
C ALA A 106 -0.99 -0.09 -4.49
N VAL A 107 -1.73 0.04 -5.60
CA VAL A 107 -3.08 -0.55 -5.73
C VAL A 107 -3.02 -2.07 -5.58
N SER A 108 -2.09 -2.73 -6.26
CA SER A 108 -1.93 -4.19 -6.18
C SER A 108 -1.52 -4.64 -4.77
N GLU A 109 -0.68 -3.88 -4.07
CA GLU A 109 -0.30 -4.17 -2.69
C GLU A 109 -1.50 -4.05 -1.73
N ILE A 110 -2.34 -3.03 -1.90
CA ILE A 110 -3.55 -2.84 -1.10
C ILE A 110 -4.53 -3.99 -1.36
N MET A 111 -4.78 -4.34 -2.62
CA MET A 111 -5.68 -5.43 -3.00
C MET A 111 -5.21 -6.77 -2.45
N SER A 112 -3.92 -7.09 -2.57
CA SER A 112 -3.35 -8.32 -2.01
C SER A 112 -3.50 -8.36 -0.48
N ARG A 113 -3.29 -7.24 0.22
CA ARG A 113 -3.53 -7.17 1.67
C ARG A 113 -4.99 -7.39 2.03
N ALA A 114 -5.92 -6.79 1.29
CA ALA A 114 -7.36 -6.98 1.49
C ALA A 114 -7.78 -8.44 1.28
N GLU A 115 -7.28 -9.09 0.22
CA GLU A 115 -7.52 -10.51 -0.04
C GLU A 115 -7.00 -11.39 1.09
N ASN A 116 -5.75 -11.16 1.53
CA ASN A 116 -5.16 -11.90 2.64
C ASN A 116 -5.97 -11.75 3.94
N LEU A 117 -6.43 -10.53 4.25
CA LEU A 117 -7.31 -10.28 5.40
C LEU A 117 -8.65 -11.02 5.26
N ARG A 118 -9.24 -11.01 4.05
CA ARG A 118 -10.48 -11.73 3.77
C ARG A 118 -10.30 -13.23 3.99
N PHE A 119 -9.22 -13.81 3.47
CA PHE A 119 -8.89 -15.23 3.66
C PHE A 119 -8.62 -15.58 5.11
N ALA A 120 -7.85 -14.75 5.83
CA ALA A 120 -7.58 -14.96 7.25
C ALA A 120 -8.88 -14.94 8.07
N THR A 121 -9.77 -13.97 7.79
CA THR A 121 -11.06 -13.85 8.48
C THR A 121 -11.94 -15.07 8.22
N ALA A 122 -12.06 -15.49 6.95
CA ALA A 122 -12.84 -16.67 6.59
C ALA A 122 -12.27 -17.96 7.21
N SER A 123 -10.94 -18.12 7.17
CA SER A 123 -10.27 -19.29 7.74
C SER A 123 -10.44 -19.36 9.26
N ASN A 124 -10.35 -18.22 9.96
CA ASN A 124 -10.60 -18.15 11.40
C ASN A 124 -12.06 -18.49 11.73
N ALA A 125 -13.01 -17.93 10.99
CA ALA A 125 -14.43 -18.23 11.18
C ALA A 125 -14.75 -19.72 10.96
N GLU A 126 -14.13 -20.35 9.96
CA GLU A 126 -14.27 -21.78 9.71
C GLU A 126 -13.65 -22.63 10.84
N ALA A 127 -12.48 -22.22 11.34
CA ALA A 127 -11.82 -22.88 12.47
C ALA A 127 -12.66 -22.78 13.74
N ASP A 128 -13.24 -21.61 14.02
CA ASP A 128 -14.14 -21.37 15.14
C ASP A 128 -15.41 -22.22 15.03
N ALA A 129 -16.01 -22.30 13.84
CA ALA A 129 -17.19 -23.13 13.60
C ALA A 129 -16.91 -24.62 13.83
N LYS A 130 -15.75 -25.11 13.36
CA LYS A 130 -15.29 -26.48 13.59
C LYS A 130 -15.06 -26.76 15.08
N LEU A 131 -14.37 -25.85 15.77
CA LEU A 131 -14.12 -25.96 17.21
C LEU A 131 -15.43 -25.96 18.00
N PHE A 132 -16.35 -25.06 17.68
CA PHE A 132 -17.66 -24.96 18.32
C PHE A 132 -18.46 -26.25 18.13
N THR A 133 -18.49 -26.80 16.91
CA THR A 133 -19.20 -28.05 16.62
C THR A 133 -18.64 -29.21 17.43
N ALA A 134 -17.30 -29.35 17.49
CA ALA A 134 -16.64 -30.38 18.29
C ALA A 134 -16.94 -30.23 19.80
N LYS A 135 -16.92 -29.00 20.32
CA LYS A 135 -17.27 -28.70 21.71
C LYS A 135 -18.74 -28.99 21.99
N LEU A 136 -19.64 -28.69 21.05
CA LEU A 136 -21.07 -28.96 21.18
C LEU A 136 -21.35 -30.46 21.32
N ASP A 137 -20.68 -31.30 20.53
CA ASP A 137 -20.82 -32.76 20.62
C ASP A 137 -20.31 -33.29 21.97
N GLN A 138 -19.17 -32.78 22.46
CA GLN A 138 -18.67 -33.11 23.79
C GLN A 138 -19.60 -32.64 24.91
N PHE A 139 -20.14 -31.43 24.78
CA PHE A 139 -21.08 -30.87 25.75
C PHE A 139 -22.36 -31.72 25.82
N ARG A 140 -22.91 -32.13 24.67
CA ARG A 140 -24.09 -33.02 24.62
C ARG A 140 -23.82 -34.37 25.29
N ALA A 141 -22.62 -34.92 25.16
CA ALA A 141 -22.25 -36.18 25.79
C ALA A 141 -22.03 -36.04 27.31
N SER A 142 -21.37 -34.97 27.77
CA SER A 142 -21.08 -34.75 29.20
C SER A 142 -20.78 -33.27 29.52
N PRO A 143 -21.80 -32.46 29.84
CA PRO A 143 -21.65 -31.02 30.07
C PRO A 143 -20.67 -30.67 31.20
N ALA A 144 -20.78 -31.36 32.34
CA ALA A 144 -20.00 -31.05 33.53
C ALA A 144 -18.49 -31.32 33.34
N LEU A 145 -18.15 -32.37 32.59
CA LEU A 145 -16.76 -32.72 32.32
C LEU A 145 -16.13 -31.74 31.32
N MET A 146 -16.87 -31.39 30.26
CA MET A 146 -16.43 -30.41 29.27
C MET A 146 -16.16 -29.05 29.92
N TYR A 147 -17.10 -28.54 30.75
CA TYR A 147 -16.92 -27.27 31.45
C TYR A 147 -15.69 -27.26 32.37
N ARG A 148 -15.49 -28.33 33.16
CA ARG A 148 -14.31 -28.43 34.04
C ARG A 148 -13.02 -28.42 33.24
N ARG A 149 -12.93 -29.22 32.17
CA ARG A 149 -11.74 -29.28 31.32
C ARG A 149 -11.44 -27.93 30.66
N ASP A 150 -12.43 -27.29 30.06
CA ASP A 150 -12.25 -25.99 29.38
C ASP A 150 -11.82 -24.91 30.39
N ARG A 151 -12.39 -24.93 31.60
CA ARG A 151 -11.98 -24.05 32.69
C ARG A 151 -10.55 -24.33 33.13
N ASP A 152 -10.17 -25.58 33.33
CA ASP A 152 -8.84 -25.97 33.79
C ASP A 152 -7.78 -25.64 32.73
N ASP A 153 -8.07 -25.87 31.45
CA ASP A 153 -7.21 -25.49 30.32
C ASP A 153 -7.05 -23.96 30.23
N ALA A 154 -8.15 -23.20 30.37
CA ALA A 154 -8.12 -21.74 30.38
C ALA A 154 -7.34 -21.20 31.59
N LEU A 155 -7.55 -21.79 32.77
CA LEU A 155 -6.86 -21.41 34.00
C LEU A 155 -5.36 -21.74 33.92
N SER A 156 -4.99 -22.91 33.41
CA SER A 156 -3.60 -23.30 33.16
C SER A 156 -2.92 -22.36 32.17
N THR A 157 -3.60 -22.05 31.06
CA THR A 157 -3.10 -21.10 30.05
C THR A 157 -2.92 -19.71 30.63
N PHE A 158 -3.87 -19.25 31.47
CA PHE A 158 -3.81 -17.96 32.13
C PHE A 158 -2.68 -17.90 33.16
N LEU A 159 -2.59 -18.89 34.04
CA LEU A 159 -1.54 -18.98 35.07
C LEU A 159 -0.14 -19.20 34.47
N GLY A 160 -0.06 -19.79 33.28
CA GLY A 160 1.20 -19.96 32.54
C GLY A 160 1.72 -18.66 31.90
N LYS A 161 0.94 -17.58 31.88
CA LYS A 161 1.41 -16.30 31.36
C LYS A 161 2.46 -15.72 32.30
N ARG A 162 3.61 -15.28 31.75
CA ARG A 162 4.77 -14.82 32.53
C ARG A 162 4.51 -13.61 33.44
N PHE A 163 3.45 -12.86 33.20
CA PHE A 163 3.05 -11.71 34.03
C PHE A 163 2.12 -12.10 35.19
N VAL A 164 1.67 -13.35 35.25
CA VAL A 164 0.80 -13.83 36.33
C VAL A 164 1.66 -14.42 37.43
N GLN A 165 1.61 -13.80 38.61
CA GLN A 165 2.31 -14.27 39.80
C GLN A 165 1.32 -15.05 40.67
N SER A 166 1.59 -16.33 40.92
CA SER A 166 0.77 -17.14 41.82
C SER A 166 1.35 -17.13 43.23
N VAL A 167 0.49 -16.87 44.22
CA VAL A 167 0.85 -16.95 45.64
C VAL A 167 0.02 -18.06 46.26
N VAL A 168 0.69 -19.09 46.80
CA VAL A 168 0.04 -20.20 47.50
C VAL A 168 -0.11 -19.81 48.97
N LEU A 169 -1.35 -19.77 49.45
CA LEU A 169 -1.65 -19.42 50.84
C LEU A 169 -1.99 -20.68 51.65
N PRO A 170 -1.49 -20.82 52.89
CA PRO A 170 -1.86 -21.91 53.78
C PRO A 170 -3.32 -21.81 54.22
N VAL A 171 -3.99 -22.96 54.35
CA VAL A 171 -5.40 -23.02 54.78
C VAL A 171 -5.54 -22.58 56.24
N GLY A 172 -6.37 -21.56 56.48
CA GLY A 172 -6.69 -21.07 57.84
C GLY A 172 -5.80 -19.96 58.39
N GLY A 173 -4.86 -19.42 57.61
CA GLY A 173 -4.06 -18.26 57.99
C GLY A 173 -4.61 -16.95 57.43
N ASP A 174 -4.53 -15.87 58.20
CA ASP A 174 -4.73 -14.51 57.68
C ASP A 174 -3.56 -14.14 56.77
N ALA A 175 -3.87 -13.91 55.50
CA ALA A 175 -2.90 -13.52 54.50
C ALA A 175 -3.06 -12.04 54.18
N GLN A 176 -2.05 -11.24 54.51
CA GLN A 176 -1.98 -9.86 54.10
C GLN A 176 -1.11 -9.78 52.84
N LEU A 177 -1.74 -9.65 51.68
CA LEU A 177 -1.04 -9.47 50.40
C LEU A 177 -0.60 -8.01 50.29
N ILE A 178 0.67 -7.76 50.57
CA ILE A 178 1.28 -6.47 50.28
C ILE A 178 1.71 -6.52 48.80
N ILE A 179 0.90 -5.93 47.94
CA ILE A 179 1.24 -5.73 46.54
C ILE A 179 2.30 -4.63 46.50
N ASN A 180 3.57 -5.04 46.47
CA ASN A 180 4.67 -4.12 46.23
C ASN A 180 4.93 -4.10 44.73
N GLU A 181 4.68 -2.95 44.08
CA GLU A 181 5.12 -2.72 42.70
C GLU A 181 6.65 -2.55 42.73
N ASP A 182 7.38 -3.67 42.75
CA ASP A 182 8.83 -3.61 42.64
C ASP A 182 9.19 -3.06 41.24
N PRO A 183 9.75 -1.84 41.16
CA PRO A 183 10.00 -1.17 39.89
C PRO A 183 11.07 -1.88 39.06
N ASP A 184 11.89 -2.74 39.67
CA ASP A 184 12.92 -3.50 38.96
C ASP A 184 12.30 -4.69 38.21
N ILE A 185 11.28 -5.36 38.80
CA ILE A 185 10.55 -6.46 38.12
C ILE A 185 9.73 -5.92 36.95
N GLN A 186 9.09 -4.76 37.11
CA GLN A 186 8.38 -4.07 36.01
C GLN A 186 9.35 -3.70 34.88
N ARG A 187 10.53 -3.14 35.22
CA ARG A 187 11.56 -2.82 34.23
C ARG A 187 12.06 -4.04 33.47
N ASP A 188 12.26 -5.17 34.14
CA ASP A 188 12.70 -6.41 33.49
C ASP A 188 11.62 -7.00 32.56
N LEU A 189 10.35 -6.96 32.97
CA LEU A 189 9.22 -7.38 32.12
C LEU A 189 9.07 -6.48 30.89
N ASP A 190 9.23 -5.17 31.05
CA ASP A 190 9.20 -4.21 29.95
C ASP A 190 10.39 -4.41 29.01
N LEU A 191 11.61 -4.59 29.54
CA LEU A 191 12.81 -4.91 28.75
C LEU A 191 12.63 -6.17 27.91
N GLN A 192 12.01 -7.22 28.48
CA GLN A 192 11.73 -8.44 27.73
C GLN A 192 10.65 -8.26 26.67
N ARG A 193 9.58 -7.49 26.97
CA ARG A 193 8.58 -7.11 25.97
C ARG A 193 9.22 -6.36 24.81
N TYR A 194 10.03 -5.35 25.09
CA TYR A 194 10.72 -4.57 24.08
C TYR A 194 11.68 -5.42 23.25
N LYS A 195 12.42 -6.36 23.86
CA LYS A 195 13.28 -7.31 23.13
C LYS A 195 12.46 -8.17 22.17
N SER A 196 11.36 -8.77 22.64
CA SER A 196 10.54 -9.64 21.78
C SER A 196 9.90 -8.88 20.61
N GLN A 197 9.44 -7.64 20.83
CA GLN A 197 8.91 -6.79 19.77
C GLN A 197 10.01 -6.35 18.78
N ALA A 198 11.20 -6.05 19.28
CA ALA A 198 12.34 -5.68 18.45
C ALA A 198 12.79 -6.86 17.56
N GLU A 199 12.86 -8.07 18.12
CA GLU A 199 13.18 -9.29 17.37
C GLU A 199 12.17 -9.57 16.26
N GLN A 200 10.86 -9.49 16.57
CA GLN A 200 9.79 -9.63 15.56
C GLN A 200 9.91 -8.56 14.47
N ALA A 201 10.15 -7.30 14.83
CA ALA A 201 10.32 -6.23 13.85
C ALA A 201 11.58 -6.41 12.98
N ILE A 202 12.65 -7.00 13.52
CA ILE A 202 13.85 -7.36 12.75
C ILE A 202 13.51 -8.49 11.77
N GLU A 203 12.86 -9.56 12.22
CA GLU A 203 12.45 -10.67 11.37
C GLU A 203 11.53 -10.22 10.23
N ASP A 204 10.56 -9.35 10.51
CA ASP A 204 9.65 -8.79 9.51
C ASP A 204 10.40 -7.94 8.48
N ARG A 205 11.36 -7.12 8.92
CA ARG A 205 12.23 -6.36 8.02
C ARG A 205 13.12 -7.27 7.17
N GLU A 206 13.64 -8.34 7.74
CA GLU A 206 14.43 -9.31 6.99
C GLU A 206 13.59 -10.07 5.96
N ARG A 207 12.37 -10.46 6.32
CA ARG A 207 11.40 -11.09 5.42
C ARG A 207 11.06 -10.15 4.27
N ALA A 208 10.77 -8.88 4.56
CA ALA A 208 10.53 -7.85 3.54
C ALA A 208 11.75 -7.68 2.61
N ARG A 209 12.97 -7.54 3.15
CA ARG A 209 14.21 -7.46 2.34
C ARG A 209 14.48 -8.71 1.51
N ARG A 210 14.04 -9.88 1.96
CA ARG A 210 14.18 -11.14 1.23
C ARG A 210 13.23 -11.18 0.05
N LEU A 211 11.99 -10.73 0.23
CA LEU A 211 10.99 -10.59 -0.84
C LEU A 211 11.44 -9.57 -1.90
N ASP A 212 11.95 -8.41 -1.48
CA ASP A 212 12.49 -7.38 -2.38
C ASP A 212 13.64 -7.88 -3.27
N ARG A 213 14.48 -8.76 -2.72
CA ARG A 213 15.60 -9.37 -3.46
C ARG A 213 15.15 -10.26 -4.61
N TYR A 214 13.95 -10.83 -4.54
CA TYR A 214 13.38 -11.62 -5.64
C TYR A 214 12.64 -10.76 -6.68
N GLN A 215 12.35 -9.49 -6.36
CA GLN A 215 11.70 -8.55 -7.29
C GLN A 215 12.69 -7.75 -8.14
N THR A 216 13.98 -7.71 -7.78
CA THR A 216 14.98 -6.93 -8.51
C THR A 216 15.88 -7.79 -9.43
N GLN A 217 15.73 -7.56 -10.74
CA GLN A 217 16.77 -7.67 -11.79
C GLN A 217 17.14 -9.02 -12.45
N ARG A 218 16.21 -9.97 -12.67
CA ARG A 218 16.37 -10.98 -13.76
C ARG A 218 15.06 -11.67 -14.16
N GLY A 219 14.32 -11.04 -15.06
CA GLY A 219 13.16 -11.60 -15.74
C GLY A 219 12.33 -10.41 -16.26
N ILE A 220 12.21 -10.12 -17.55
CA ILE A 220 12.23 -10.94 -18.75
C ILE A 220 12.86 -10.06 -19.84
N GLN A 221 14.12 -10.28 -20.20
CA GLN A 221 14.59 -9.91 -21.55
C GLN A 221 14.29 -11.13 -22.42
N ARG A 222 13.10 -11.14 -23.00
CA ARG A 222 12.81 -12.04 -24.13
C ARG A 222 13.49 -11.40 -25.33
N GLU A 223 14.68 -11.90 -25.65
CA GLU A 223 15.34 -11.62 -26.92
C GLU A 223 14.42 -12.11 -28.04
N GLU A 224 13.92 -11.19 -28.87
CA GLU A 224 13.37 -11.49 -30.18
C GLU A 224 14.53 -11.49 -31.18
N ASN A 225 14.85 -12.68 -31.69
CA ASN A 225 15.47 -12.91 -33.00
C ASN A 225 14.58 -13.92 -33.74
#